data_AF-A0A0A2VBU7-F1
#
_entry.id   AF-A0A0A2VBU7-F1
#
_cell.length_a   1.000
_cell.length_b   1.000
_cell.length_c   1.000
_cell.angle_alpha   90.00
_cell.angle_beta   90.00
_cell.angle_gamma   90.00
#
_symmetry.space_group_name_H-M   'P 1'
#
loop_
_entity.id
_entity.type
_entity.pdbx_description
1 polymer ?
#
loop_
_entity_poly.entity_id
_entity_poly.type
_entity_poly.pdbx_seq_one_letter_code
_entity_poly.pdbx_strand_id
1 'polypeptide(L)'
;MSIKKDLFQGLSAFPITPADPDGTVDTSALVGILEKLDIPGIDSIGLLGSTGNYLYLTREQRKRAIHAAVQALQGRKPLIVSAGALRTDDAQRLAKDAEEAGVDGLLLAPVSRWVDHAAHLHLPHAEHDALYL
;
A
#
# COMPACT_ATOMS: atom_id res chain seq x y z
N MET A 1 -13.69 4.18 14.30
CA MET A 1 -13.39 4.24 12.85
C MET A 1 -14.53 3.56 12.11
N SER A 2 -15.37 4.30 11.39
CA SER A 2 -16.44 3.72 10.57
C SER A 2 -15.86 3.46 9.19
N ILE A 3 -15.72 2.20 8.79
CA ILE A 3 -15.28 1.86 7.44
C ILE A 3 -16.36 2.38 6.48
N LYS A 4 -15.98 3.24 5.51
CA LYS A 4 -16.88 3.68 4.45
C LYS A 4 -17.35 2.42 3.71
N LYS A 5 -18.68 2.23 3.61
CA LYS A 5 -19.32 1.00 3.12
C LYS A 5 -18.83 0.56 1.73
N ASP A 6 -18.22 1.48 0.99
CA ASP A 6 -17.79 1.32 -0.40
C ASP A 6 -16.26 1.25 -0.57
N LEU A 7 -15.47 1.24 0.52
CA LEU A 7 -13.99 1.30 0.47
C LEU A 7 -13.35 0.19 -0.37
N PHE A 8 -13.87 -1.03 -0.26
CA PHE A 8 -13.32 -2.22 -0.93
C PHE A 8 -14.25 -2.74 -2.04
N GLN A 9 -15.03 -1.86 -2.65
CA GLN A 9 -15.91 -2.18 -3.77
C GLN A 9 -15.47 -1.43 -5.03
N GLY A 10 -15.74 -2.02 -6.19
CA GLY A 10 -15.42 -1.42 -7.48
C GLY A 10 -13.95 -1.55 -7.88
N LEU A 11 -13.47 -0.63 -8.71
CA LEU A 11 -12.13 -0.66 -9.30
C LEU A 11 -11.15 0.18 -8.48
N SER A 12 -10.10 -0.46 -7.94
CA SER A 12 -9.00 0.23 -7.26
C SER A 12 -7.80 0.42 -8.20
N ALA A 13 -7.29 1.64 -8.32
CA ALA A 13 -6.09 1.92 -9.11
C ALA A 13 -4.84 1.84 -8.23
N PHE A 14 -3.80 1.15 -8.73
CA PHE A 14 -2.52 0.99 -8.03
C PHE A 14 -1.38 1.70 -8.79
N PRO A 15 -1.22 3.03 -8.61
CA PRO A 15 -0.18 3.78 -9.32
C PRO A 15 1.23 3.43 -8.82
N ILE A 16 2.21 3.73 -9.68
CA ILE A 16 3.61 3.84 -9.26
C ILE A 16 3.77 5.00 -8.26
N THR A 17 4.81 4.95 -7.43
CA THR A 17 5.25 6.08 -6.61
C THR A 17 6.58 6.58 -7.15
N PRO A 18 6.60 7.66 -7.96
CA PRO A 18 7.83 8.18 -8.54
C PRO A 18 8.81 8.63 -7.45
N ALA A 19 10.08 8.27 -7.63
CA ALA A 19 11.17 8.72 -6.80
C ALA A 19 12.39 9.02 -7.66
N ASP A 20 13.24 9.93 -7.19
CA ASP A 20 14.54 10.19 -7.80
C ASP A 20 15.53 9.05 -7.53
N PRO A 21 16.73 9.06 -8.15
CA PRO A 21 17.73 8.01 -7.95
C PRO A 21 18.20 7.83 -6.50
N ASP A 22 18.03 8.85 -5.65
CA ASP A 22 18.37 8.79 -4.22
C ASP A 22 17.21 8.22 -3.37
N GLY A 23 16.10 7.86 -4.00
CA GLY A 23 14.90 7.31 -3.36
C GLY A 23 14.01 8.37 -2.72
N THR A 24 14.20 9.65 -3.05
CA THR A 24 13.30 10.72 -2.60
C THR A 24 12.06 10.76 -3.46
N VAL A 25 10.88 10.69 -2.84
CA VAL A 25 9.61 10.71 -3.55
C VAL A 25 9.39 12.04 -4.25
N ASP A 26 9.17 11.97 -5.57
CA ASP A 26 8.73 13.09 -6.39
C ASP A 26 7.22 13.25 -6.21
N THR A 27 6.86 14.11 -5.27
CA THR A 27 5.47 14.41 -4.95
C THR A 27 4.75 15.10 -6.09
N SER A 28 5.45 15.90 -6.92
CA SER A 28 4.81 16.59 -8.04
C SER A 28 4.38 15.60 -9.12
N ALA A 29 5.26 14.66 -9.47
CA ALA A 29 4.94 13.60 -10.41
C ALA A 29 3.83 12.68 -9.87
N LEU A 30 3.89 12.33 -8.58
CA LEU A 30 2.84 11.54 -7.93
C LEU A 30 1.48 12.23 -8.01
N VAL A 31 1.40 13.53 -7.68
CA VAL A 31 0.15 14.30 -7.75
C VAL A 31 -0.42 14.31 -9.16
N GLY A 32 0.42 14.56 -10.18
CA GLY A 32 -0.03 14.53 -11.57
C GLY A 32 -0.53 13.16 -12.05
N ILE A 33 -0.04 12.06 -11.46
CA ILE A 33 -0.60 10.71 -11.69
C ILE A 33 -1.97 10.58 -11.01
N LEU A 34 -2.09 10.99 -9.76
CA LEU A 34 -3.33 10.89 -8.99
C LEU A 34 -4.46 11.72 -9.61
N GLU A 35 -4.17 12.92 -10.12
CA GLU A 35 -5.14 13.75 -10.82
C GLU A 35 -5.69 13.08 -12.08
N LYS A 36 -4.84 12.35 -12.83
CA LYS A 36 -5.27 11.58 -14.00
C LYS A 36 -6.11 10.35 -13.64
N LEU A 37 -5.96 9.84 -12.42
CA LEU A 37 -6.74 8.71 -11.91
C LEU A 37 -8.05 9.15 -11.26
N ASP A 38 -8.25 10.44 -11.01
CA ASP A 38 -9.53 10.97 -10.52
C ASP A 38 -10.55 11.13 -11.66
N ILE A 39 -10.93 9.99 -12.22
CA ILE A 39 -11.92 9.89 -13.30
C ILE A 39 -13.08 8.98 -12.89
N PRO A 40 -14.23 9.06 -13.57
CA PRO A 40 -15.31 8.10 -13.38
C PRO A 40 -14.83 6.66 -13.64
N GLY A 41 -15.29 5.72 -12.80
CA GLY A 41 -14.95 4.30 -12.92
C GLY A 41 -13.72 3.84 -12.13
N ILE A 42 -12.98 4.76 -11.49
CA ILE A 42 -11.99 4.42 -10.45
C ILE A 42 -12.61 4.71 -9.10
N ASP A 43 -12.78 3.72 -8.26
CA ASP A 43 -13.52 3.83 -6.99
C ASP A 43 -12.60 4.06 -5.79
N SER A 44 -11.33 3.65 -5.86
CA SER A 44 -10.33 3.89 -4.81
C SER A 44 -8.91 3.91 -5.37
N ILE A 45 -7.97 4.43 -4.57
CA ILE A 45 -6.53 4.43 -4.88
C ILE A 45 -5.79 3.54 -3.88
N GLY A 46 -5.07 2.54 -4.38
CA GLY A 46 -4.12 1.72 -3.63
C GLY A 46 -2.69 2.23 -3.80
N LEU A 47 -2.21 3.07 -2.87
CA LEU A 47 -0.87 3.65 -2.92
C LEU A 47 0.14 2.79 -2.15
N LEU A 48 1.42 2.88 -2.54
CA LEU A 48 2.51 2.12 -1.91
C LEU A 48 2.27 0.61 -1.98
N GLY A 49 1.57 0.10 -2.99
CA GLY A 49 1.59 -1.32 -3.33
C GLY A 49 2.96 -1.76 -3.87
N SER A 50 3.13 -3.03 -4.25
CA SER A 50 4.34 -3.51 -4.93
C SER A 50 4.62 -2.68 -6.20
N THR A 51 3.59 -2.36 -6.98
CA THR A 51 3.64 -1.42 -8.11
C THR A 51 4.13 -0.04 -7.71
N GLY A 52 3.77 0.40 -6.51
CA GLY A 52 4.21 1.66 -5.90
C GLY A 52 5.61 1.61 -5.28
N ASN A 53 6.37 0.51 -5.45
CA ASN A 53 7.75 0.36 -4.98
C ASN A 53 7.96 0.57 -3.47
N TYR A 54 6.95 0.31 -2.63
CA TYR A 54 7.04 0.64 -1.20
C TYR A 54 8.26 0.04 -0.49
N LEU A 55 8.67 -1.18 -0.84
CA LEU A 55 9.84 -1.85 -0.24
C LEU A 55 11.15 -1.10 -0.47
N TYR A 56 11.23 -0.26 -1.50
CA TYR A 56 12.43 0.52 -1.84
C TYR A 56 12.42 1.93 -1.23
N LEU A 57 11.33 2.32 -0.56
CA LEU A 57 11.18 3.62 0.06
C LEU A 57 11.36 3.51 1.57
N THR A 58 12.12 4.45 2.13
CA THR A 58 12.24 4.61 3.59
C THR A 58 10.89 5.01 4.19
N ARG A 59 10.73 4.80 5.50
CA ARG A 59 9.52 5.22 6.23
C ARG A 59 9.17 6.68 5.96
N GLU A 60 10.15 7.59 6.02
CA GLU A 60 9.94 9.02 5.79
C GLU A 60 9.47 9.32 4.37
N GLN A 61 10.01 8.60 3.37
CA GLN A 61 9.58 8.77 1.98
C GLN A 61 8.18 8.20 1.72
N ARG A 62 7.81 7.12 2.40
CA ARG A 62 6.42 6.63 2.42
C ARG A 62 5.48 7.67 3.02
N LYS A 63 5.84 8.28 4.16
CA LYS A 63 5.05 9.38 4.76
C LYS A 63 4.90 10.56 3.81
N ARG A 64 5.99 10.97 3.15
CA ARG A 64 5.98 12.04 2.14
C ARG A 64 4.99 11.74 1.01
N ALA A 65 4.98 10.51 0.50
CA ALA A 65 4.03 10.07 -0.54
C ALA A 65 2.57 10.11 -0.03
N ILE A 66 2.32 9.60 1.18
CA ILE A 66 0.98 9.57 1.79
C ILE A 66 0.45 11.00 1.96
N HIS A 67 1.25 11.91 2.53
CA HIS A 67 0.82 13.30 2.72
C HIS A 67 0.49 13.99 1.40
N ALA A 68 1.32 13.81 0.36
CA ALA A 68 1.04 14.37 -0.96
C ALA A 68 -0.25 13.79 -1.57
N ALA A 69 -0.49 12.49 -1.41
CA ALA A 69 -1.69 11.84 -1.92
C ALA A 69 -2.96 12.29 -1.19
N VAL A 70 -2.93 12.38 0.14
CA VAL A 70 -4.06 12.88 0.93
C VAL A 70 -4.40 14.32 0.53
N GLN A 71 -3.38 15.18 0.38
CA GLN A 71 -3.57 16.56 -0.05
C GLN A 71 -4.13 16.67 -1.47
N ALA A 72 -3.70 15.82 -2.39
CA ALA A 72 -4.18 15.83 -3.77
C ALA A 72 -5.60 15.30 -3.90
N LEU A 73 -5.93 14.20 -3.21
CA LEU A 73 -7.23 13.57 -3.32
C LEU A 73 -8.33 14.35 -2.59
N GLN A 74 -8.01 15.03 -1.47
CA GLN A 74 -8.96 15.82 -0.68
C GLN A 74 -10.24 15.05 -0.32
N GLY A 75 -10.12 13.73 -0.13
CA GLY A 75 -11.25 12.85 0.18
C GLY A 75 -12.19 12.52 -1.00
N ARG A 76 -11.91 12.99 -2.23
CA ARG A 76 -12.69 12.68 -3.44
C ARG A 76 -12.71 11.18 -3.77
N LYS A 77 -11.61 10.50 -3.49
CA LYS A 77 -11.45 9.05 -3.62
C LYS A 77 -10.88 8.49 -2.33
N PRO A 78 -11.39 7.34 -1.84
CA PRO A 78 -10.77 6.61 -0.74
C PRO A 78 -9.33 6.25 -1.07
N LEU A 79 -8.44 6.49 -0.11
CA LEU A 79 -7.03 6.15 -0.19
C LEU A 79 -6.76 4.94 0.70
N ILE A 80 -6.14 3.92 0.12
CA ILE A 80 -5.69 2.71 0.81
C ILE A 80 -4.16 2.65 0.65
N VAL A 81 -3.42 2.41 1.73
CA VAL A 81 -1.95 2.40 1.68
C VAL A 81 -1.36 1.12 2.25
N SER A 82 -0.22 0.68 1.71
CA SER A 82 0.50 -0.46 2.26
C SER A 82 1.19 -0.13 3.58
N ALA A 83 0.97 -0.98 4.58
CA ALA A 83 1.76 -1.05 5.81
C ALA A 83 2.69 -2.27 5.85
N GLY A 84 2.96 -2.88 4.68
CA GLY A 84 3.85 -4.03 4.56
C GLY A 84 5.28 -3.72 5.03
N ALA A 85 5.81 -4.58 5.89
CA ALA A 85 7.19 -4.53 6.37
C ALA A 85 7.68 -5.92 6.79
N LEU A 86 9.02 -6.08 6.86
CA LEU A 86 9.66 -7.34 7.27
C LEU A 86 9.43 -7.66 8.75
N ARG A 87 9.24 -6.62 9.57
CA ARG A 87 9.06 -6.75 11.01
C ARG A 87 7.71 -6.18 11.41
N THR A 88 7.08 -6.83 12.40
CA THR A 88 5.78 -6.39 12.92
C THR A 88 5.84 -4.99 13.52
N ASP A 89 6.94 -4.63 14.19
CA ASP A 89 7.09 -3.30 14.79
C ASP A 89 7.22 -2.20 13.72
N ASP A 90 7.85 -2.48 12.58
CA ASP A 90 7.84 -1.58 11.42
C ASP A 90 6.43 -1.44 10.82
N ALA A 91 5.72 -2.55 10.64
CA ALA A 91 4.36 -2.53 10.11
C ALA A 91 3.41 -1.71 11.01
N GLN A 92 3.54 -1.84 12.33
CA GLN A 92 2.79 -1.03 13.29
C GLN A 92 3.12 0.47 13.17
N ARG A 93 4.40 0.82 13.02
CA ARG A 93 4.83 2.22 12.82
C ARG A 93 4.23 2.81 11.54
N LEU A 94 4.26 2.06 10.44
CA LEU A 94 3.68 2.47 9.16
C LEU A 94 2.16 2.61 9.21
N ALA A 95 1.48 1.67 9.86
CA ALA A 95 0.03 1.73 10.08
C ALA A 95 -0.35 2.99 10.86
N LYS A 96 0.42 3.33 11.90
CA LYS A 96 0.22 4.54 12.69
C LYS A 96 0.42 5.81 11.86
N ASP A 97 1.48 5.88 11.06
CA ASP A 97 1.71 7.04 10.19
C ASP A 97 0.56 7.24 9.19
N ALA A 98 0.01 6.14 8.65
CA ALA A 98 -1.12 6.18 7.74
C ALA A 98 -2.43 6.63 8.42
N GLU A 99 -2.69 6.14 9.64
CA GLU A 99 -3.83 6.57 10.46
C GLU A 99 -3.73 8.07 10.78
N GLU A 100 -2.57 8.54 11.24
CA GLU A 100 -2.33 9.96 11.55
C GLU A 100 -2.50 10.87 10.32
N ALA A 101 -2.20 10.35 9.13
CA ALA A 101 -2.40 11.07 7.87
C ALA A 101 -3.86 11.06 7.36
N GLY A 102 -4.76 10.29 7.99
CA GLY A 102 -6.18 10.22 7.61
C GLY A 102 -6.46 9.31 6.42
N VAL A 103 -5.64 8.29 6.20
CA VAL A 103 -5.88 7.26 5.16
C VAL A 103 -7.13 6.42 5.49
N ASP A 104 -7.91 6.05 4.48
CA ASP A 104 -9.19 5.34 4.67
C ASP A 104 -9.02 3.83 4.94
N GLY A 105 -7.90 3.22 4.50
CA GLY A 105 -7.63 1.79 4.71
C GLY A 105 -6.16 1.39 4.60
N LEU A 106 -5.85 0.18 5.06
CA LEU A 106 -4.50 -0.40 5.00
C LEU A 106 -4.48 -1.68 4.16
N LEU A 107 -3.40 -1.85 3.40
CA LEU A 107 -3.01 -3.13 2.81
C LEU A 107 -1.88 -3.72 3.64
N LEU A 108 -2.08 -4.95 4.12
CA LEU A 108 -1.09 -5.64 4.95
C LEU A 108 -0.77 -7.00 4.36
N ALA A 109 0.05 -7.00 3.31
CA ALA A 109 0.55 -8.24 2.71
C ALA A 109 1.82 -8.73 3.45
N PRO A 110 1.96 -10.05 3.68
CA PRO A 110 3.23 -10.63 4.12
C PRO A 110 4.32 -10.34 3.10
N VAL A 111 5.41 -9.72 3.53
CA VAL A 111 6.50 -9.33 2.61
C VAL A 111 7.50 -10.45 2.34
N SER A 112 7.55 -11.46 3.22
CA SER A 112 8.41 -12.62 3.09
C SER A 112 7.65 -13.87 3.52
N ARG A 113 7.96 -14.99 2.86
CA ARG A 113 7.58 -16.32 3.33
C ARG A 113 8.67 -16.79 4.28
N TRP A 114 8.30 -17.15 5.50
CA TRP A 114 9.11 -18.10 6.24
C TRP A 114 8.96 -19.45 5.54
N VAL A 115 9.99 -19.86 4.81
CA VAL A 115 10.12 -21.28 4.44
C VAL A 115 10.59 -21.96 5.70
N ASP A 116 9.66 -22.62 6.38
CA ASP A 116 10.00 -23.44 7.53
C ASP A 116 11.04 -24.48 7.09
N HIS A 117 12.26 -24.42 7.64
CA HIS A 117 13.30 -25.41 7.34
C HIS A 117 12.92 -26.80 7.88
N ALA A 118 11.89 -26.90 8.73
CA ALA A 118 11.30 -28.19 9.11
C ALA A 118 10.43 -28.81 8.00
N ALA A 119 9.95 -28.04 7.02
CA ALA A 119 9.08 -28.55 5.96
C ALA A 119 9.82 -29.36 4.88
N HIS A 120 11.16 -29.34 4.86
CA HIS A 120 11.97 -30.18 3.98
C HIS A 120 12.19 -31.61 4.51
N LEU A 121 11.79 -31.89 5.76
CA LEU A 121 11.96 -33.20 6.39
C LEU A 121 10.65 -34.01 6.50
N HIS A 122 9.79 -33.95 5.47
CA HIS A 122 8.72 -34.91 5.11
C HIS A 122 7.34 -34.24 4.95
N LEU A 123 7.03 -33.78 3.74
CA LEU A 123 5.64 -33.80 3.26
C LEU A 123 5.60 -34.23 1.78
N PRO A 124 5.06 -35.41 1.44
CA PRO A 124 4.61 -35.68 0.10
C PRO A 124 3.34 -34.85 -0.15
N HIS A 125 3.34 -34.09 -1.25
CA HIS A 125 2.14 -33.51 -1.88
C HIS A 125 1.06 -32.98 -0.92
N ALA A 126 1.27 -31.79 -0.35
CA ALA A 126 0.18 -31.01 0.21
C ALA A 126 -0.16 -29.88 -0.77
N GLU A 127 -1.43 -29.81 -1.11
CA GLU A 127 -2.01 -29.08 -2.23
C GLU A 127 -1.84 -27.56 -2.13
N HIS A 128 -1.72 -26.94 -3.30
CA HIS A 128 -1.40 -25.54 -3.53
C HIS A 128 -2.57 -24.56 -3.32
N ASP A 129 -3.49 -24.83 -2.41
CA ASP A 129 -4.70 -24.01 -2.26
C ASP A 129 -4.72 -23.19 -0.96
N ALA A 130 -5.18 -21.95 -1.15
CA ALA A 130 -5.50 -20.91 -0.18
C ALA A 130 -4.34 -20.08 0.40
N LEU A 131 -4.14 -18.87 -0.16
CA LEU A 131 -4.36 -17.62 0.57
C LEU A 131 -4.36 -16.43 -0.41
N TYR A 132 -5.46 -16.29 -1.15
CA TYR A 132 -5.97 -15.01 -1.60
C TYR A 132 -7.35 -14.86 -0.97
N LEU A 133 -7.43 -14.08 0.11
CA LEU A 133 -8.64 -13.42 0.59
C LEU A 133 -8.28 -11.96 0.78
#